data_AF-A0A0J0XLD2-F1
#
_entry.id   AF-A0A0J0XLD2-F1
#
_cell.length_a   1.000
_cell.length_b   1.000
_cell.length_c   1.000
_cell.angle_alpha   90.00
_cell.angle_beta   90.00
_cell.angle_gamma   90.00
#
_symmetry.space_group_name_H-M   'P 1'
#
loop_
_entity.id
_entity.type
_entity.pdbx_description
1 polymer ?
#
loop_
_entity_poly.entity_id
_entity_poly.type
_entity_poly.pdbx_seq_one_letter_code
_entity_poly.pdbx_strand_id
1 'polypeptide(L)'
;MRNDTPTGRYMWDEASTIGYIRLAAIDDVRQLVANMYTDVEALNAQAKPFKPSPGKIRLTTAIDLANPNHEYNQKTVLRAPLSALPLKDAAAVRRFQLLAGPRWTPGEPGSSELVADGDGWFKISEARYPAIRMNRKSASDMLERLVAAANDPKSPIPADAPIDARHLLAKQRKFGGVKRYARREALQRRPEVVGGVKGFPKEWLSPEAQAKVKA
;
A
#
# COMPACT_ATOMS: atom_id res chain seq x y z
N MET A 1 20.82 -55.17 13.48
CA MET A 1 21.55 -56.32 12.91
C MET A 1 22.00 -55.92 11.53
N ARG A 2 23.30 -55.75 11.30
CA ARG A 2 23.87 -55.49 9.97
C ARG A 2 24.17 -56.85 9.35
N ASN A 3 23.55 -57.15 8.22
CA ASN A 3 23.80 -58.40 7.51
C ASN A 3 25.11 -58.27 6.74
N ASP A 4 26.16 -58.90 7.26
CA ASP A 4 27.39 -59.18 6.52
C ASP A 4 27.09 -60.29 5.49
N THR A 5 26.95 -59.92 4.22
CA THR A 5 27.15 -60.87 3.11
C THR A 5 28.17 -60.29 2.13
N PRO A 6 29.34 -60.94 1.93
CA PRO A 6 30.41 -60.43 1.10
C PRO A 6 30.23 -60.92 -0.34
N THR A 7 29.24 -60.39 -1.04
CA THR A 7 29.23 -60.40 -2.51
C THR A 7 28.56 -59.11 -2.95
N GLY A 8 29.27 -58.21 -3.62
CA GLY A 8 28.76 -56.92 -4.11
C GLY A 8 27.71 -57.03 -5.23
N ARG A 9 26.87 -58.06 -5.20
CA ARG A 9 25.79 -58.32 -6.14
C ARG A 9 24.51 -57.68 -5.61
N TYR A 10 23.97 -56.73 -6.36
CA TYR A 10 22.73 -56.04 -6.05
C TYR A 10 21.53 -57.00 -6.05
N MET A 11 20.73 -56.99 -4.99
CA MET A 11 19.62 -57.93 -4.72
C MET A 11 18.25 -57.43 -5.21
N TRP A 12 18.18 -56.26 -5.85
CA TRP A 12 16.94 -55.63 -6.35
C TRP A 12 15.88 -55.32 -5.27
N ASP A 13 16.30 -55.22 -4.02
CA ASP A 13 15.48 -54.94 -2.83
C ASP A 13 15.52 -53.47 -2.37
N GLU A 14 16.51 -52.70 -2.81
CA GLU A 14 16.62 -51.27 -2.52
C GLU A 14 16.26 -50.41 -3.74
N ALA A 15 15.62 -49.26 -3.50
CA ALA A 15 15.39 -48.28 -4.56
C ALA A 15 16.69 -47.52 -4.89
N SER A 16 16.77 -46.92 -6.09
CA SER A 16 17.84 -45.96 -6.36
C SER A 16 17.66 -44.69 -5.50
N THR A 17 18.69 -43.85 -5.40
CA THR A 17 18.59 -42.56 -4.68
C THR A 17 17.42 -41.71 -5.16
N ILE A 18 17.17 -41.68 -6.48
CA ILE A 18 16.02 -40.98 -7.08
C ILE A 18 14.70 -41.62 -6.63
N GLY A 19 14.66 -42.95 -6.53
CA GLY A 19 13.52 -43.70 -6.01
C GLY A 19 13.21 -43.37 -4.55
N TYR A 20 14.22 -43.31 -3.68
CA TYR A 20 14.05 -42.90 -2.28
C TYR A 20 13.57 -41.45 -2.14
N ILE A 21 14.11 -40.51 -2.92
CA ILE A 21 13.64 -39.12 -2.93
C ILE A 21 12.14 -39.05 -3.30
N ARG A 22 11.72 -39.85 -4.29
CA ARG A 22 10.32 -39.90 -4.70
C ARG A 22 9.42 -40.53 -3.62
N LEU A 23 9.87 -41.59 -2.96
CA LEU A 23 9.14 -42.22 -1.85
C LEU A 23 8.98 -41.25 -0.68
N ALA A 24 10.04 -40.54 -0.29
CA ALA A 24 9.99 -39.51 0.75
C ALA A 24 8.94 -38.42 0.43
N ALA A 25 8.95 -37.91 -0.81
CA ALA A 25 7.95 -36.92 -1.23
C ALA A 25 6.50 -37.45 -1.20
N ILE A 26 6.29 -38.75 -1.51
CA ILE A 26 4.97 -39.39 -1.40
C ILE A 26 4.54 -39.46 0.07
N ASP A 27 5.45 -39.82 0.96
CA ASP A 27 5.16 -39.93 2.39
C ASP A 27 4.91 -38.57 3.04
N ASP A 28 5.62 -37.51 2.63
CA ASP A 28 5.35 -36.12 3.05
C ASP A 28 3.92 -35.70 2.70
N VAL A 29 3.46 -36.00 1.47
CA VAL A 29 2.08 -35.70 1.04
C VAL A 29 1.07 -36.52 1.85
N ARG A 30 1.35 -37.81 2.10
CA ARG A 30 0.47 -38.65 2.93
C ARG A 30 0.35 -38.13 4.35
N GLN A 31 1.46 -37.68 4.94
CA GLN A 31 1.48 -37.07 6.27
C GLN A 31 0.65 -35.79 6.31
N LEU A 32 0.78 -34.91 5.30
CA LEU A 32 -0.03 -33.70 5.22
C LEU A 32 -1.53 -34.00 5.16
N VAL A 33 -1.92 -35.00 4.36
CA VAL A 33 -3.31 -35.46 4.25
C VAL A 33 -3.81 -36.05 5.57
N ALA A 34 -2.99 -36.86 6.24
CA ALA A 34 -3.33 -37.41 7.55
C ALA A 34 -3.53 -36.30 8.59
N ASN A 35 -2.61 -35.35 8.67
CA ASN A 35 -2.70 -34.19 9.56
C ASN A 35 -3.95 -33.35 9.28
N MET A 36 -4.34 -33.19 8.01
CA MET A 36 -5.59 -32.51 7.67
C MET A 36 -6.79 -33.22 8.31
N TYR A 37 -6.90 -34.54 8.21
CA TYR A 37 -8.02 -35.25 8.81
C TYR A 37 -8.01 -35.23 10.34
N THR A 38 -6.85 -35.25 10.98
CA THR A 38 -6.75 -35.18 12.45
C THR A 38 -6.99 -33.78 12.99
N ASP A 39 -6.45 -32.76 12.32
CA ASP A 39 -6.33 -31.42 12.90
C ASP A 39 -7.48 -30.49 12.50
N VAL A 40 -8.27 -30.82 11.47
CA VAL A 40 -9.38 -29.97 10.99
C VAL A 40 -10.39 -29.65 12.09
N GLU A 41 -10.74 -30.62 12.95
CA GLU A 41 -11.68 -30.36 14.06
C GLU A 41 -11.10 -29.36 15.06
N ALA A 42 -9.83 -29.53 15.44
CA ALA A 42 -9.14 -28.63 16.36
C ALA A 42 -8.97 -27.22 15.76
N LEU A 43 -8.67 -27.11 14.45
CA LEU A 43 -8.57 -25.84 13.74
C LEU A 43 -9.92 -25.13 13.62
N ASN A 44 -10.99 -25.89 13.32
CA ASN A 44 -12.36 -25.35 13.25
C ASN A 44 -12.84 -24.85 14.61
N ALA A 45 -12.49 -25.54 15.70
CA ALA A 45 -12.81 -25.09 17.06
C ALA A 45 -12.14 -23.74 17.41
N GLN A 46 -10.98 -23.43 16.82
CA GLN A 46 -10.28 -22.16 16.99
C GLN A 46 -10.69 -21.07 15.98
N ALA A 47 -11.48 -21.43 14.96
CA ALA A 47 -11.89 -20.52 13.91
C ALA A 47 -12.77 -19.39 14.48
N LYS A 48 -12.40 -18.15 14.20
CA LYS A 48 -13.16 -16.96 14.59
C LYS A 48 -13.77 -16.34 13.33
N PRO A 49 -15.09 -16.04 13.31
CA PRO A 49 -15.69 -15.36 12.18
C PRO A 49 -15.07 -13.97 12.02
N PHE A 50 -14.83 -13.58 10.77
CA PHE A 50 -14.31 -12.26 10.47
C PHE A 50 -15.33 -11.18 10.87
N LYS A 51 -14.91 -10.28 11.76
CA LYS A 51 -15.68 -9.10 12.16
C LYS A 51 -15.04 -7.86 11.54
N PRO A 52 -15.65 -7.22 10.53
CA PRO A 52 -15.09 -6.02 9.93
C PRO A 52 -15.03 -4.90 10.98
N SER A 53 -13.88 -4.25 11.12
CA SER A 53 -13.78 -3.11 12.03
C SER A 53 -14.52 -1.89 11.43
N PRO A 54 -15.25 -1.11 12.24
CA PRO A 54 -16.07 0.00 11.76
C PRO A 54 -15.23 1.22 11.31
N GLY A 55 -14.00 1.34 11.80
CA GLY A 55 -13.11 2.46 11.47
C GLY A 55 -12.70 2.48 9.99
N LYS A 56 -12.74 3.68 9.39
CA LYS A 56 -12.25 3.94 8.03
C LYS A 56 -10.73 4.11 7.96
N ILE A 57 -10.09 4.46 9.09
CA ILE A 57 -8.63 4.54 9.20
C ILE A 57 -8.06 3.13 9.31
N ARG A 58 -7.12 2.79 8.43
CA ARG A 58 -6.53 1.45 8.31
C ARG A 58 -5.02 1.52 8.54
N LEU A 59 -4.56 0.79 9.55
CA LEU A 59 -3.15 0.54 9.78
C LEU A 59 -2.85 -0.90 9.36
N THR A 60 -1.95 -1.06 8.39
CA THR A 60 -1.64 -2.35 7.78
C THR A 60 -0.14 -2.62 7.86
N THR A 61 0.23 -3.87 8.14
CA THR A 61 1.61 -4.36 8.10
C THR A 61 1.65 -5.55 7.16
N ALA A 62 2.57 -5.56 6.20
CA ALA A 62 2.80 -6.73 5.38
C ALA A 62 3.60 -7.75 6.20
N ILE A 63 3.24 -9.02 6.12
CA ILE A 63 3.96 -10.11 6.78
C ILE A 63 4.25 -11.16 5.71
N ASP A 64 5.52 -11.47 5.50
CA ASP A 64 5.96 -12.62 4.74
C ASP A 64 6.06 -13.83 5.67
N LEU A 65 5.21 -14.84 5.39
CA LEU A 65 5.17 -16.08 6.16
C LEU A 65 6.33 -17.03 5.82
N ALA A 66 6.91 -16.92 4.64
CA ALA A 66 8.04 -17.77 4.22
C ALA A 66 9.36 -17.30 4.83
N ASN A 67 9.49 -15.99 5.07
CA ASN A 67 10.65 -15.42 5.77
C ASN A 67 10.19 -14.50 6.91
N PRO A 68 9.98 -15.04 8.12
CA PRO A 68 9.48 -14.27 9.25
C PRO A 68 10.45 -13.16 9.69
N ASN A 69 11.74 -13.30 9.39
CA ASN A 69 12.79 -12.33 9.73
C ASN A 69 13.06 -11.30 8.63
N HIS A 70 12.22 -11.25 7.58
CA HIS A 70 12.39 -10.28 6.52
C HIS A 70 12.17 -8.84 7.03
N GLU A 71 13.08 -7.92 6.70
CA GLU A 71 13.00 -6.50 7.08
C GLU A 71 11.67 -5.82 6.68
N TYR A 72 11.09 -6.17 5.52
CA TYR A 72 9.78 -5.65 5.11
C TYR A 72 8.63 -5.99 6.05
N ASN A 73 8.77 -7.00 6.92
CA ASN A 73 7.77 -7.29 7.95
C ASN A 73 7.65 -6.14 8.96
N GLN A 74 8.67 -5.29 9.06
CA GLN A 74 8.71 -4.14 9.95
C GLN A 74 7.91 -2.95 9.40
N LYS A 75 7.66 -2.92 8.09
CA LYS A 75 6.99 -1.83 7.39
C LYS A 75 5.53 -1.73 7.78
N THR A 76 5.13 -0.55 8.21
CA THR A 76 3.75 -0.20 8.49
C THR A 76 3.23 0.79 7.45
N VAL A 77 2.00 0.60 7.01
CA VAL A 77 1.31 1.47 6.07
C VAL A 77 -0.02 1.92 6.68
N LEU A 78 -0.15 3.23 6.90
CA LEU A 78 -1.38 3.89 7.30
C LEU A 78 -2.10 4.41 6.06
N ARG A 79 -3.37 4.07 5.92
CA ARG A 79 -4.28 4.58 4.87
C ARG A 79 -5.55 5.11 5.52
N ALA A 80 -6.00 6.28 5.10
CA ALA A 80 -7.25 6.86 5.57
C ALA A 80 -7.90 7.73 4.49
N PRO A 81 -9.25 7.72 4.38
CA PRO A 81 -9.96 8.75 3.64
C PRO A 81 -9.96 10.05 4.46
N LEU A 82 -9.86 11.19 3.79
CA LEU A 82 -9.82 12.50 4.46
C LEU A 82 -11.13 12.77 5.22
N SER A 83 -12.26 12.27 4.71
CA SER A 83 -13.57 12.36 5.36
C SER A 83 -13.65 11.72 6.75
N ALA A 84 -12.70 10.84 7.09
CA ALA A 84 -12.66 10.16 8.39
C ALA A 84 -11.76 10.88 9.42
N LEU A 85 -11.06 11.93 9.01
CA LEU A 85 -10.18 12.69 9.88
C LEU A 85 -10.95 13.82 10.58
N PRO A 86 -10.60 14.19 11.82
CA PRO A 86 -11.26 15.27 12.56
C PRO A 86 -10.76 16.64 12.07
N LEU A 87 -11.09 16.99 10.83
CA LEU A 87 -10.79 18.28 10.21
C LEU A 87 -11.98 19.23 10.41
N LYS A 88 -11.72 20.47 10.84
CA LYS A 88 -12.78 21.41 11.27
C LYS A 88 -13.58 21.99 10.11
N ASP A 89 -12.87 22.48 9.09
CA ASP A 89 -13.43 23.27 7.99
C ASP A 89 -12.96 22.74 6.63
N ALA A 90 -13.66 23.11 5.55
CA ALA A 90 -13.21 22.84 4.18
C ALA A 90 -11.82 23.42 3.89
N ALA A 91 -11.48 24.56 4.51
CA ALA A 91 -10.14 25.13 4.46
C ALA A 91 -9.10 24.22 5.11
N ALA A 92 -9.44 23.53 6.20
CA ALA A 92 -8.57 22.55 6.85
C ALA A 92 -8.36 21.31 5.97
N VAL A 93 -9.41 20.81 5.31
CA VAL A 93 -9.31 19.74 4.30
C VAL A 93 -8.34 20.13 3.19
N ARG A 94 -8.51 21.33 2.64
CA ARG A 94 -7.63 21.83 1.58
C ARG A 94 -6.18 22.00 2.04
N ARG A 95 -5.96 22.56 3.23
CA ARG A 95 -4.62 22.65 3.84
C ARG A 95 -4.00 21.28 4.08
N PHE A 96 -4.78 20.29 4.51
CA PHE A 96 -4.30 18.92 4.67
C PHE A 96 -3.82 18.34 3.34
N GLN A 97 -4.58 18.52 2.25
CA GLN A 97 -4.19 18.08 0.91
C GLN A 97 -2.85 18.68 0.48
N LEU A 98 -2.64 19.98 0.74
CA LEU A 98 -1.39 20.68 0.46
C LEU A 98 -0.22 20.17 1.31
N LEU A 99 -0.42 20.00 2.63
CA LEU A 99 0.58 19.49 3.56
C LEU A 99 0.97 18.04 3.27
N ALA A 100 0.00 17.21 2.88
CA ALA A 100 0.24 15.82 2.52
C ALA A 100 1.07 15.68 1.24
N GLY A 101 0.91 16.62 0.29
CA GLY A 101 1.61 16.65 -0.98
C GLY A 101 1.44 15.33 -1.76
N PRO A 102 2.52 14.64 -2.14
CA PRO A 102 2.44 13.43 -2.96
C PRO A 102 1.82 12.22 -2.26
N ARG A 103 1.61 12.30 -0.94
CA ARG A 103 0.97 11.24 -0.15
C ARG A 103 -0.56 11.27 -0.26
N TRP A 104 -1.13 12.38 -0.73
CA TRP A 104 -2.55 12.50 -1.02
C TRP A 104 -2.85 12.09 -2.46
N THR A 105 -3.96 11.39 -2.62
CA THR A 105 -4.51 10.94 -3.90
C THR A 105 -6.02 11.20 -3.93
N PRO A 106 -6.61 11.54 -5.08
CA PRO A 106 -8.05 11.77 -5.18
C PRO A 106 -8.88 10.50 -4.93
N GLY A 107 -8.32 9.30 -5.12
CA GLY A 107 -8.98 8.02 -4.83
C GLY A 107 -8.15 7.06 -3.99
N GLU A 108 -8.67 5.85 -3.77
CA GLU A 108 -8.08 4.88 -2.85
C GLU A 108 -6.68 4.39 -3.30
N PRO A 109 -5.65 4.49 -2.44
CA PRO A 109 -4.29 4.01 -2.70
C PRO A 109 -4.22 2.53 -3.08
N GLY A 110 -3.64 2.24 -4.24
CA GLY A 110 -3.45 0.88 -4.78
C GLY A 110 -4.59 0.36 -5.67
N SER A 111 -5.80 0.91 -5.56
CA SER A 111 -6.97 0.46 -6.32
C SER A 111 -7.38 1.48 -7.39
N SER A 112 -7.93 2.61 -6.97
CA SER A 112 -8.59 3.63 -7.79
C SER A 112 -8.01 5.03 -7.58
N GLU A 113 -6.69 5.12 -7.37
CA GLU A 113 -5.99 6.37 -6.98
C GLU A 113 -6.27 7.63 -7.80
N LEU A 114 -6.63 7.49 -9.08
CA LEU A 114 -6.89 8.60 -9.99
C LEU A 114 -8.38 8.94 -10.13
N VAL A 115 -9.26 8.13 -9.55
CA VAL A 115 -10.71 8.36 -9.55
C VAL A 115 -11.04 9.16 -8.30
N ALA A 116 -11.71 10.30 -8.46
CA ALA A 116 -12.11 11.12 -7.33
C ALA A 116 -13.09 10.37 -6.43
N ASP A 117 -12.78 10.29 -5.14
CA ASP A 117 -13.58 9.67 -4.09
C ASP A 117 -13.68 10.63 -2.90
N GLY A 118 -14.73 11.46 -2.89
CA GLY A 118 -14.93 12.52 -1.91
C GLY A 118 -13.75 13.50 -1.83
N ASP A 119 -13.26 13.75 -0.62
CA ASP A 119 -12.07 14.60 -0.34
C ASP A 119 -10.73 13.90 -0.67
N GLY A 120 -10.81 12.65 -1.13
CA GLY A 120 -9.69 11.79 -1.45
C GLY A 120 -9.13 11.03 -0.24
N TRP A 121 -7.98 10.43 -0.50
CA TRP A 121 -7.30 9.52 0.40
C TRP A 121 -5.86 9.95 0.65
N PHE A 122 -5.33 9.43 1.75
CA PHE A 122 -3.97 9.67 2.16
C PHE A 122 -3.29 8.38 2.59
N LYS A 123 -1.99 8.29 2.28
CA LYS A 123 -1.15 7.13 2.63
C LYS A 123 0.20 7.54 3.21
N ILE A 124 0.51 7.01 4.39
CA ILE A 124 1.87 7.03 4.97
C ILE A 124 2.39 5.61 4.99
N SER A 125 3.66 5.43 4.66
CA SER A 125 4.37 4.19 4.95
C SER A 125 5.63 4.49 5.73
N GLU A 126 5.81 3.80 6.85
CA GLU A 126 6.97 3.94 7.72
C GLU A 126 7.69 2.59 7.85
N ALA A 127 9.01 2.61 7.68
CA ALA A 127 9.87 1.44 7.78
C ALA A 127 11.25 1.80 8.34
N ARG A 128 11.38 2.95 9.02
CA ARG A 128 12.67 3.48 9.48
C ARG A 128 13.18 2.75 10.72
N TYR A 129 12.28 2.29 11.58
CA TYR A 129 12.62 1.67 12.85
C TYR A 129 12.63 0.15 12.74
N PRO A 130 13.50 -0.55 13.50
CA PRO A 130 13.57 -2.00 13.50
C PRO A 130 12.32 -2.66 14.11
N ALA A 131 11.64 -1.97 15.03
CA ALA A 131 10.44 -2.51 15.67
C ALA A 131 9.16 -2.02 14.97
N ILE A 132 8.27 -2.95 14.61
CA ILE A 132 6.95 -2.66 14.03
C ILE A 132 6.18 -1.65 14.89
N ARG A 133 6.21 -1.82 16.22
CA ARG A 133 5.50 -0.94 17.17
C ARG A 133 5.95 0.52 17.05
N MET A 134 7.25 0.75 16.81
CA MET A 134 7.80 2.09 16.62
C MET A 134 7.35 2.69 15.28
N ASN A 135 7.39 1.91 14.19
CA ASN A 135 6.88 2.34 12.89
C ASN A 135 5.39 2.68 12.94
N ARG A 136 4.59 1.88 13.66
CA ARG A 136 3.16 2.13 13.89
C ARG A 136 2.92 3.44 14.64
N LYS A 137 3.64 3.65 15.76
CA LYS A 137 3.54 4.88 16.54
C LYS A 137 3.96 6.09 15.71
N SER A 138 5.09 6.01 15.02
CA SER A 138 5.59 7.09 14.16
C SER A 138 4.60 7.46 13.05
N ALA A 139 3.94 6.48 12.42
CA ALA A 139 2.88 6.75 11.45
C ALA A 139 1.65 7.44 12.07
N SER A 140 1.28 7.08 13.30
CA SER A 140 0.20 7.74 14.06
C SER A 140 0.58 9.19 14.42
N ASP A 141 1.76 9.38 15.01
CA ASP A 141 2.25 10.70 15.42
C ASP A 141 2.35 11.66 14.22
N MET A 142 2.77 11.15 13.05
CA MET A 142 2.77 11.94 11.81
C MET A 142 1.36 12.34 11.36
N LEU A 143 0.38 11.43 11.47
CA LEU A 143 -1.01 11.76 11.14
C LEU A 143 -1.55 12.84 12.09
N GLU A 144 -1.31 12.70 13.39
CA GLU A 144 -1.75 13.68 14.40
C GLU A 144 -1.14 15.06 14.15
N ARG A 145 0.16 15.13 13.84
CA ARG A 145 0.84 16.38 13.47
C ARG A 145 0.25 17.01 12.22
N LEU A 146 -0.08 16.21 11.20
CA LEU A 146 -0.69 16.71 9.96
C LEU A 146 -2.10 17.27 10.22
N VAL A 147 -2.90 16.56 11.02
CA VAL A 147 -4.26 17.02 11.40
C VAL A 147 -4.18 18.30 12.22
N ALA A 148 -3.26 18.37 13.18
CA ALA A 148 -3.04 19.57 13.99
C ALA A 148 -2.63 20.77 13.12
N ALA A 149 -1.66 20.59 12.22
CA ALA A 149 -1.20 21.63 11.31
C ALA A 149 -2.27 22.08 10.31
N ALA A 150 -3.12 21.16 9.84
CA ALA A 150 -4.23 21.48 8.94
C ALA A 150 -5.34 22.29 9.64
N ASN A 151 -5.56 22.02 10.93
CA ASN A 151 -6.55 22.70 11.76
C ASN A 151 -6.05 24.01 12.38
N ASP A 152 -4.78 24.37 12.21
CA ASP A 152 -4.22 25.62 12.74
C ASP A 152 -4.78 26.84 11.98
N PRO A 153 -5.48 27.77 12.67
CA PRO A 153 -5.99 28.98 12.03
C PRO A 153 -4.88 29.95 11.59
N LYS A 154 -3.69 29.89 12.21
CA LYS A 154 -2.54 30.75 11.90
C LYS A 154 -1.58 30.11 10.89
N SER A 155 -2.03 29.06 10.21
CA SER A 155 -1.19 28.37 9.22
C SER A 155 -0.70 29.35 8.14
N PRO A 156 0.59 29.36 7.80
CA PRO A 156 1.15 30.21 6.75
C PRO A 156 0.72 29.78 5.35
N ILE A 157 0.07 28.61 5.21
CA ILE A 157 -0.36 28.07 3.94
C ILE A 157 -1.75 28.64 3.61
N PRO A 158 -1.88 29.44 2.53
CA PRO A 158 -3.18 29.96 2.13
C PRO A 158 -4.06 28.81 1.63
N ALA A 159 -5.34 28.84 2.01
CA ALA A 159 -6.32 27.83 1.58
C ALA A 159 -6.57 27.86 0.06
N ASP A 160 -6.33 29.00 -0.59
CA ASP A 160 -6.51 29.22 -2.02
C ASP A 160 -5.34 28.70 -2.88
N ALA A 161 -4.28 28.15 -2.27
CA ALA A 161 -3.22 27.55 -3.05
C ALA A 161 -3.75 26.33 -3.86
N PRO A 162 -3.48 26.25 -5.17
CA PRO A 162 -3.84 25.08 -5.95
C PRO A 162 -2.98 23.87 -5.58
N ILE A 163 -3.59 22.69 -5.65
CA ILE A 163 -2.93 21.43 -5.32
C ILE A 163 -1.98 21.03 -6.46
N ASP A 164 -0.77 20.63 -6.09
CA ASP A 164 0.16 20.02 -7.03
C ASP A 164 -0.32 18.60 -7.42
N ALA A 165 -0.64 18.40 -8.69
CA ALA A 165 -1.07 17.12 -9.25
C ALA A 165 0.04 16.41 -10.06
N ARG A 166 1.28 16.94 -10.08
CA ARG A 166 2.37 16.43 -10.93
C ARG A 166 2.74 14.98 -10.60
N HIS A 167 2.68 14.57 -9.33
CA HIS A 167 2.94 13.19 -8.93
C HIS A 167 1.91 12.22 -9.51
N LEU A 168 0.64 12.63 -9.58
CA LEU A 168 -0.44 11.85 -10.18
C LEU A 168 -0.23 11.69 -11.69
N LEU A 169 0.12 12.79 -12.38
CA LEU A 169 0.40 12.78 -13.81
C LEU A 169 1.62 11.89 -14.15
N ALA A 170 2.70 12.00 -13.37
CA ALA A 170 3.88 11.16 -13.53
C ALA A 170 3.55 9.67 -13.34
N LYS A 171 2.74 9.35 -12.32
CA LYS A 171 2.26 7.99 -12.07
C LYS A 171 1.42 7.48 -13.22
N GLN A 172 0.48 8.27 -13.73
CA GLN A 172 -0.35 7.90 -14.89
C GLN A 172 0.50 7.60 -16.13
N ARG A 173 1.54 8.39 -16.40
CA ARG A 173 2.48 8.12 -17.52
C ARG A 173 3.19 6.78 -17.35
N LYS A 174 3.65 6.45 -16.13
CA LYS A 174 4.33 5.17 -15.83
C LYS A 174 3.39 3.97 -16.00
N PHE A 175 2.14 4.08 -15.58
CA PHE A 175 1.16 2.99 -15.66
C PHE A 175 0.43 2.89 -17.01
N GLY A 176 0.87 3.65 -18.02
CA GLY A 176 0.21 3.87 -19.32
C GLY A 176 0.01 2.66 -20.25
N GLY A 177 0.19 1.42 -19.77
CA GLY A 177 -0.01 0.19 -20.55
C GLY A 177 -1.27 -0.63 -20.22
N VAL A 178 -1.69 -0.72 -18.95
CA VAL A 178 -2.54 -1.86 -18.52
C VAL A 178 -3.88 -1.47 -17.88
N LYS A 179 -4.07 -0.24 -17.37
CA LYS A 179 -5.34 0.17 -16.73
C LYS A 179 -5.94 1.41 -17.41
N ARG A 180 -6.68 1.20 -18.51
CA ARG A 180 -7.40 2.24 -19.28
C ARG A 180 -8.75 2.68 -18.65
N TYR A 181 -9.01 2.40 -17.37
CA TYR A 181 -10.34 2.67 -16.77
C TYR A 181 -10.52 4.04 -16.11
N ALA A 182 -9.53 4.95 -16.17
CA ALA A 182 -9.67 6.33 -15.67
C ALA A 182 -9.52 7.40 -16.77
N ARG A 183 -9.83 7.07 -18.03
CA ARG A 183 -9.88 8.03 -19.13
C ARG A 183 -11.31 8.54 -19.32
N ARG A 184 -11.68 9.62 -18.65
CA ARG A 184 -12.51 10.67 -19.28
C ARG A 184 -12.60 11.97 -18.47
N GLU A 185 -12.82 11.93 -17.16
CA GLU A 185 -13.15 13.16 -16.42
C GLU A 185 -11.95 14.03 -16.01
N ALA A 186 -10.90 13.46 -15.41
CA ALA A 186 -9.69 14.23 -15.06
C ALA A 186 -8.88 14.71 -16.29
N LEU A 187 -9.26 14.26 -17.49
CA LEU A 187 -8.55 14.43 -18.76
C LEU A 187 -9.23 15.39 -19.75
N GLN A 188 -10.39 15.99 -19.42
CA GLN A 188 -10.99 17.01 -20.30
C GLN A 188 -10.22 18.34 -20.28
N ARG A 189 -9.48 18.64 -19.22
CA ARG A 189 -8.52 19.75 -19.22
C ARG A 189 -7.19 19.25 -19.74
N ARG A 190 -6.88 19.52 -21.02
CA ARG A 190 -5.50 19.42 -21.51
C ARG A 190 -4.63 20.22 -20.53
N PRO A 191 -3.61 19.61 -19.88
CA PRO A 191 -2.77 20.33 -18.93
C PRO A 191 -2.07 21.46 -19.69
N GLU A 192 -2.33 22.69 -19.24
CA GLU A 192 -1.86 23.90 -19.90
C GLU A 192 -0.33 23.98 -19.84
N VAL A 193 0.28 24.49 -20.90
CA VAL A 193 1.74 24.67 -20.99
C VAL A 193 2.02 26.13 -20.71
N VAL A 194 2.74 26.40 -19.62
CA VAL A 194 3.15 27.75 -19.22
C VAL A 194 4.67 27.81 -19.30
N GLY A 195 5.23 28.72 -20.11
CA GLY A 195 6.69 28.89 -20.21
C GLY A 195 7.45 27.62 -20.58
N GLY A 196 6.86 26.75 -21.42
CA GLY A 196 7.45 25.46 -21.80
C GLY A 196 7.27 24.32 -20.78
N VAL A 197 6.72 24.60 -19.60
CA VAL A 197 6.43 23.59 -18.57
C VAL A 197 4.98 23.13 -18.67
N LYS A 198 4.78 21.85 -19.01
CA LYS A 198 3.46 21.24 -19.16
C LYS A 198 2.83 20.91 -17.81
N GLY A 199 1.64 21.44 -17.54
CA GLY A 199 0.87 21.21 -16.31
C GLY A 199 1.28 22.14 -15.15
N PHE A 200 1.87 23.29 -15.45
CA PHE A 200 2.11 24.33 -14.44
C PHE A 200 0.81 25.08 -14.15
N PRO A 201 0.36 25.21 -12.88
CA PRO A 201 -0.88 25.92 -12.56
C PRO A 201 -0.80 27.40 -12.96
N LYS A 202 -1.73 27.90 -13.79
CA LYS A 202 -1.77 29.32 -14.18
C LYS A 202 -1.99 30.25 -12.99
N GLU A 203 -2.76 29.80 -12.00
CA GLU A 203 -3.06 30.55 -10.77
C GLU A 203 -1.81 30.85 -9.94
N TRP A 204 -0.71 30.14 -10.17
CA TRP A 204 0.60 30.39 -9.53
C TRP A 204 1.44 31.47 -10.19
N LEU A 205 1.03 31.94 -11.37
CA LEU A 205 1.71 33.04 -12.04
C LEU A 205 1.29 34.37 -11.41
N SER A 206 2.20 35.34 -11.44
CA SER A 206 1.83 36.73 -11.12
C SER A 206 0.72 37.20 -12.06
N PRO A 207 -0.12 38.17 -11.65
CA PRO A 207 -1.19 38.69 -12.51
C PRO A 207 -0.69 39.12 -13.90
N GLU A 208 0.52 39.70 -13.96
CA GLU A 208 1.20 40.07 -15.20
C GLU A 208 1.55 38.87 -16.09
N ALA A 209 2.03 37.78 -15.49
CA ALA A 209 2.37 36.56 -16.21
C ALA A 209 1.12 35.75 -16.62
N GLN A 210 0.02 35.84 -15.86
CA GLN A 210 -1.27 35.26 -16.25
C GLN A 210 -1.85 35.94 -17.48
N ALA A 211 -1.74 37.28 -17.58
CA ALA A 211 -2.21 38.04 -18.73
C ALA A 211 -1.49 37.64 -20.02
N LYS A 212 -0.18 37.38 -19.96
CA LYS A 212 0.65 36.94 -21.10
C LYS A 212 0.34 35.53 -21.60
N VAL A 213 -0.29 34.69 -20.78
CA VAL A 213 -0.63 33.30 -21.11
C VAL A 213 -2.06 33.19 -21.69
N LYS A 214 -2.88 34.25 -21.57
CA LYS A 214 -4.23 34.35 -22.16
C LYS A 214 -4.24 34.89 -23.59
N ALA A 215 -3.18 35.56 -24.03
CA ALA A 215 -2.94 35.99 -25.42
C ALA A 215 -2.32 34.84 -26.22
#